data_AF-A0A3D5HRY1-F1
#
_entry.id   AF-A0A3D5HRY1-F1
#
_cell.length_a   1.000
_cell.length_b   1.000
_cell.length_c   1.000
_cell.angle_alpha   90.00
_cell.angle_beta   90.00
_cell.angle_gamma   90.00
#
_symmetry.space_group_name_H-M   'P 1'
#
loop_
_entity.id
_entity.type
_entity.pdbx_description
1 polymer ?
#
loop_
_entity_poly.entity_id
_entity_poly.type
_entity_poly.pdbx_seq_one_letter_code
_entity_poly.pdbx_strand_id
1 'polypeptide(L)' 'MPAKFKASAKKYIRGVPASKLPMEHFYLHTMKKEELFDYINSTGNNIKPKVRQKCINELQRRGIKIEWVVKS' A
#
# COMPACT_ATOMS: atom_id res chain seq x y z
N MET A 1 10.70 -5.05 11.66
CA MET A 1 10.56 -3.94 10.69
C MET A 1 9.08 -3.66 10.45
N PRO A 2 8.63 -2.40 10.41
CA PRO A 2 7.29 -2.06 9.97
C PRO A 2 7.03 -2.62 8.57
N ALA A 3 5.89 -3.26 8.38
CA ALA A 3 5.54 -3.87 7.10
C ALA A 3 5.37 -2.77 6.04
N LYS A 4 6.06 -2.91 4.90
CA LYS A 4 5.92 -2.01 3.76
C LYS A 4 4.84 -2.51 2.81
N PHE A 5 4.07 -1.58 2.28
CA PHE A 5 3.10 -1.83 1.20
C PHE A 5 3.82 -2.05 -0.14
N LYS A 6 4.79 -1.18 -0.45
CA LYS A 6 5.66 -1.28 -1.63
C LYS A 6 7.08 -0.85 -1.31
N ALA A 7 8.01 -1.15 -2.23
CA ALA A 7 9.40 -0.72 -2.11
C ALA A 7 9.47 0.80 -2.01
N SER A 8 10.39 1.29 -1.18
CA SER A 8 10.65 2.72 -1.08
C SER A 8 11.16 3.25 -2.42
N ALA A 9 10.73 4.45 -2.80
CA ALA A 9 11.06 5.04 -4.08
C ALA A 9 11.61 6.45 -3.91
N LYS A 10 12.50 6.88 -4.81
CA LYS A 10 12.94 8.27 -4.86
C LYS A 10 11.84 9.10 -5.50
N LYS A 11 11.36 10.13 -4.80
CA LYS A 11 10.40 11.07 -5.36
C LYS A 11 11.14 12.00 -6.32
N TYR A 12 10.78 11.95 -7.60
CA TYR A 12 11.39 12.82 -8.59
C TYR A 12 10.98 14.28 -8.36
N ILE A 13 11.97 15.17 -8.35
CA ILE A 13 11.79 16.61 -8.25
C ILE A 13 12.61 17.23 -9.38
N ARG A 14 11.94 17.97 -10.27
CA ARG A 14 12.59 18.61 -11.41
C ARG A 14 13.66 19.60 -10.92
N GLY A 15 14.86 19.53 -11.50
CA GLY A 15 15.97 20.41 -11.14
C GLY A 15 16.81 19.93 -9.93
N VAL A 16 16.43 18.81 -9.28
CA VAL A 16 17.22 18.22 -8.20
C VAL A 16 18.01 17.02 -8.76
N PRO A 17 19.33 16.94 -8.51
CA PRO A 17 20.13 15.81 -8.97
C PRO A 17 19.69 14.51 -8.28
N ALA A 18 19.81 13.38 -8.98
CA ALA A 18 19.32 12.07 -8.52
C ALA A 18 19.90 11.59 -7.16
N SER A 19 21.06 12.10 -6.77
CA SER A 19 21.71 11.84 -5.48
C SER A 19 21.00 12.53 -4.30
N LYS A 20 20.33 13.66 -4.54
CA LYS A 20 19.64 14.47 -3.53
C LYS A 20 18.12 14.27 -3.51
N LEU A 21 17.59 13.38 -4.35
CA LEU A 21 16.15 13.12 -4.36
C LEU A 21 15.71 12.47 -3.04
N PRO A 22 14.64 12.97 -2.40
CA PRO A 22 14.16 12.42 -1.15
C PRO A 22 13.60 11.00 -1.35
N MET A 23 13.88 10.13 -0.38
CA MET A 23 13.37 8.76 -0.36
C MET A 23 11.99 8.73 0.29
N GLU A 24 11.00 8.28 -0.44
CA GLU A 24 9.64 8.08 0.06
C GLU A 24 9.46 6.65 0.57
N HIS A 25 8.99 6.53 1.81
CA HIS A 25 8.72 5.24 2.43
C HIS A 25 7.22 4.95 2.47
N PHE A 26 6.88 3.75 2.01
CA PHE A 26 5.49 3.31 1.87
C PHE A 26 5.15 2.27 2.94
N TYR A 27 5.13 2.70 4.21
CA TYR A 27 4.76 1.83 5.32
C TYR A 27 3.25 1.60 5.34
N LEU A 28 2.82 0.39 5.72
CA LEU A 28 1.40 0.04 5.76
C LEU A 28 0.60 0.96 6.70
N HIS A 29 1.18 1.38 7.83
CA HIS A 29 0.51 2.25 8.78
C HIS A 29 0.37 3.71 8.32
N THR A 30 1.18 4.18 7.36
CA THR A 30 1.08 5.54 6.81
C THR A 30 0.19 5.62 5.57
N MET A 31 -0.11 4.48 4.94
CA MET A 31 -0.93 4.44 3.73
C MET A 31 -2.38 4.86 3.98
N LYS A 32 -3.00 5.46 2.97
CA LYS A 32 -4.42 5.83 3.01
C LYS A 32 -5.29 4.57 2.97
N LYS A 33 -6.47 4.64 3.60
CA LYS A 33 -7.43 3.52 3.60
C LYS A 33 -7.88 3.14 2.19
N GLU A 34 -8.08 4.12 1.31
CA GLU A 34 -8.51 3.95 -0.09
C GLU A 34 -7.52 3.08 -0.86
N GLU A 35 -6.23 3.41 -0.81
CA GLU A 35 -5.18 2.65 -1.49
C GLU A 35 -5.08 1.20 -1.00
N LEU A 36 -5.37 0.95 0.29
CA LEU A 36 -5.41 -0.40 0.84
C LEU A 36 -6.60 -1.20 0.30
N PHE A 37 -7.79 -0.58 0.20
CA PHE A 37 -8.97 -1.21 -0.39
C PHE A 37 -8.81 -1.44 -1.89
N ASP A 38 -8.25 -0.49 -2.63
CA ASP A 38 -7.94 -0.63 -4.06
C ASP A 38 -7.02 -1.81 -4.30
N TYR A 39 -5.99 -1.98 -3.45
CA TYR A 39 -5.11 -3.14 -3.54
C TYR A 39 -5.83 -4.46 -3.20
N ILE A 40 -6.72 -4.47 -2.21
CA ILE A 40 -7.49 -5.65 -1.83
C ILE A 40 -8.46 -6.09 -2.94
N ASN A 41 -9.05 -5.10 -3.64
CA ASN A 41 -10.03 -5.26 -4.71
C ASN A 41 -9.41 -5.46 -6.09
N SER A 42 -8.13 -5.10 -6.26
CA SER A 42 -7.43 -5.41 -7.50
C SER A 42 -7.54 -6.91 -7.79
N THR A 43 -7.72 -7.29 -9.04
CA THR A 43 -7.80 -8.69 -9.49
C THR A 43 -6.81 -8.90 -10.63
N GLY A 44 -5.90 -9.87 -10.50
CA GLY A 44 -4.93 -10.21 -11.54
C GLY A 44 -3.70 -10.97 -11.03
N ASN A 45 -2.87 -11.48 -11.96
CA ASN A 45 -1.71 -12.33 -11.68
C ASN A 45 -0.54 -11.61 -10.96
N ASN A 46 -0.55 -10.27 -10.90
CA ASN A 46 0.51 -9.47 -10.28
C ASN A 46 0.27 -9.18 -8.79
N ILE A 47 -0.83 -9.68 -8.23
CA ILE A 47 -1.16 -9.47 -6.82
C ILE A 47 -0.38 -10.45 -5.98
N LYS A 48 0.29 -9.94 -4.95
CA LYS A 48 1.02 -10.76 -3.99
C LYS A 48 0.05 -11.10 -2.86
N PRO A 49 -0.37 -12.37 -2.69
CA PRO A 49 -1.38 -12.71 -1.68
C PRO A 49 -0.99 -12.28 -0.26
N LYS A 50 0.32 -12.36 0.06
CA LYS A 50 0.87 -11.92 1.34
C LYS A 50 0.73 -10.41 1.57
N VAL A 51 0.80 -9.58 0.53
CA VAL A 51 0.61 -8.13 0.67
C VAL A 51 -0.87 -7.82 0.89
N ARG A 52 -1.76 -8.52 0.18
CA ARG A 52 -3.22 -8.38 0.36
C ARG A 52 -3.64 -8.69 1.79
N GLN A 53 -3.15 -9.80 2.36
CA GLN A 53 -3.42 -10.14 3.75
C GLN A 53 -2.92 -9.06 4.74
N LYS A 54 -1.75 -8.48 4.48
CA LYS A 54 -1.21 -7.39 5.32
C LYS A 54 -2.07 -6.13 5.25
N CYS A 55 -2.63 -5.79 4.08
CA CYS A 55 -3.58 -4.69 3.95
C CYS A 55 -4.86 -4.94 4.76
N ILE A 56 -5.41 -6.16 4.70
CA ILE A 56 -6.60 -6.56 5.49
C ILE A 56 -6.31 -6.42 6.99
N ASN A 57 -5.21 -7.00 7.46
CA ASN A 57 -4.81 -6.93 8.87
C ASN A 57 -4.60 -5.48 9.34
N GLU A 58 -4.04 -4.61 8.48
CA GLU A 58 -3.83 -3.20 8.79
C GLU A 58 -5.16 -2.43 8.90
N LEU A 59 -6.12 -2.69 8.02
CA LEU A 59 -7.47 -2.10 8.11
C LEU A 59 -8.18 -2.56 9.39
N GLN A 60 -8.09 -3.85 9.73
CA GLN A 60 -8.63 -4.39 10.98
C GLN A 60 -7.95 -3.76 12.21
N ARG A 61 -6.62 -3.61 12.20
CA ARG A 61 -5.86 -2.93 13.26
C ARG A 61 -6.31 -1.48 13.48
N ARG A 62 -6.73 -0.79 12.41
CA ARG A 62 -7.28 0.57 12.46
C ARG A 62 -8.75 0.62 12.90
N GLY A 63 -9.40 -0.52 13.15
CA GLY A 63 -10.81 -0.60 13.52
C GLY A 63 -11.77 -0.39 12.33
N ILE A 64 -11.30 -0.54 11.09
CA ILE A 64 -12.12 -0.39 9.90
C ILE A 64 -12.79 -1.73 9.58
N LYS A 65 -14.12 -1.77 9.58
CA LYS A 65 -14.90 -2.95 9.20
C LYS A 65 -14.84 -3.14 7.68
N ILE A 66 -14.54 -4.35 7.24
CA ILE A 66 -14.49 -4.74 5.82
C ILE A 66 -15.77 -5.51 5.51
N GLU A 67 -16.54 -5.03 4.54
CA GLU A 67 -17.74 -5.70 4.03
C GLU A 67 -17.45 -6.24 2.62
N TRP A 68 -17.53 -7.57 2.48
CA TRP A 68 -17.24 -8.24 1.21
C TRP A 68 -18.50 -8.30 0.35
N VAL A 69 -18.40 -7.78 -0.87
CA VAL A 69 -19.49 -7.83 -1.86
C VAL A 69 -19.14 -8.87 -2.91
N VAL A 70 -20.05 -9.78 -3.20
CA VAL A 70 -19.92 -10.74 -4.29
C VAL A 70 -20.19 -10.00 -5.60
N LYS A 71 -19.28 -10.13 -6.56
CA LYS A 71 -19.49 -9.59 -7.91
C LYS A 71 -20.39 -10.58 -8.66
N SER A 72 -21.64 -10.18 -8.90
CA SER A 72 -22.62 -10.91 -9.73
C SER A 72 -22.20 -10.96 -11.19
#